data_AF-A0A9C9EKP4-F1
#
_entry.id   AF-A0A9C9EKP4-F1
#
_cell.length_a   1.000
_cell.length_b   1.000
_cell.length_c   1.000
_cell.angle_alpha   90.00
_cell.angle_beta   90.00
_cell.angle_gamma   90.00
#
_symmetry.space_group_name_H-M   'P 1'
#
loop_
_entity.id
_entity.type
_entity.pdbx_description
1 polymer ?
#
loop_
_entity_poly.entity_id
_entity_poly.type
_entity_poly.pdbx_seq_one_letter_code
_entity_poly.pdbx_strand_id
1 'polypeptide(L)'
;MKNKRAASTMAGGAVLGPFLGVWLSLVAVKYAYVGIASTLMSLPPIILIPVSHWVFKEKITFGAILGTVIAVAGVAMIFLL
;
A
#
# COMPACT_ATOMS: atom_id res chain seq x y z
N MET A 1 -2.43 5.26 33.83
CA MET A 1 -1.99 3.99 33.22
C MET A 1 -3.04 3.42 32.24
N LYS A 2 -3.57 4.27 31.34
CA LYS A 2 -4.78 4.02 30.51
C LYS A 2 -4.47 3.53 29.08
N ASN A 3 -3.19 3.31 28.74
CA ASN A 3 -2.71 3.14 27.36
C ASN A 3 -2.05 1.81 27.01
N LYS A 4 -2.15 0.76 27.85
CA LYS A 4 -1.67 -0.59 27.44
C LYS A 4 -2.37 -1.09 26.18
N ARG A 5 -3.65 -0.76 26.01
CA ARG A 5 -4.44 -1.14 24.83
C ARG A 5 -4.01 -0.38 23.58
N ALA A 6 -3.79 0.93 23.69
CA ALA A 6 -3.30 1.77 22.59
C ALA A 6 -1.86 1.39 22.18
N ALA A 7 -0.99 1.12 23.15
CA ALA A 7 0.37 0.64 22.88
C ALA A 7 0.35 -0.72 22.17
N SER A 8 -0.54 -1.63 22.57
CA SER A 8 -0.70 -2.94 21.92
C SER A 8 -1.24 -2.82 20.50
N THR A 9 -2.20 -1.93 20.22
CA THR A 9 -2.72 -1.72 18.86
C THR A 9 -1.70 -1.02 17.96
N MET A 10 -0.94 -0.05 18.48
CA MET A 10 0.15 0.58 17.74
C MET A 10 1.28 -0.40 17.45
N ALA A 11 1.66 -1.25 18.42
CA ALA A 11 2.66 -2.29 18.22
C ALA A 11 2.20 -3.30 17.16
N GLY A 12 0.94 -3.75 17.22
CA GLY A 12 0.36 -4.63 16.20
C GLY A 12 0.35 -3.98 14.81
N GLY A 13 -0.06 -2.71 14.72
CA GLY A 13 -0.08 -1.96 13.46
C GLY A 13 1.31 -1.68 12.89
N ALA A 14 2.30 -1.38 13.73
CA ALA A 14 3.68 -1.15 13.32
C ALA A 14 4.38 -2.45 12.87
N VAL A 15 4.08 -3.58 13.52
CA VAL A 15 4.62 -4.88 13.13
C VAL A 15 3.99 -5.37 11.83
N LEU A 16 2.67 -5.31 11.71
CA LEU A 16 1.96 -5.78 10.51
C LEU A 16 2.15 -4.83 9.31
N GLY A 17 2.21 -3.52 9.56
CA GLY A 17 2.37 -2.51 8.52
C GLY A 17 3.80 -2.46 7.99
N PRO A 18 4.68 -1.60 8.53
CA PRO A 18 6.02 -1.41 7.98
C PRO A 18 6.96 -2.60 8.20
N PHE A 19 6.98 -3.26 9.37
CA PHE A 19 7.96 -4.33 9.60
C PHE A 19 7.73 -5.54 8.69
N LEU A 20 6.55 -6.17 8.77
CA LEU A 20 6.21 -7.30 7.91
C LEU A 20 6.00 -6.89 6.46
N GLY A 21 5.36 -5.74 6.19
CA GLY A 21 5.14 -5.28 4.82
C GLY A 21 6.44 -5.03 4.05
N VAL A 22 7.40 -4.33 4.65
CA VAL A 22 8.70 -4.08 4.00
C VAL A 22 9.53 -5.35 3.92
N TRP A 23 9.51 -6.20 4.95
CA TRP A 23 10.24 -7.47 4.92
C TRP A 23 9.71 -8.41 3.83
N LEU A 24 8.38 -8.57 3.71
CA LEU A 24 7.76 -9.33 2.62
C LEU A 24 8.09 -8.74 1.26
N SER A 25 8.17 -7.41 1.14
CA SER A 25 8.60 -6.78 -0.11
C SER A 25 10.04 -7.18 -0.47
N LEU A 26 10.97 -7.12 0.48
CA LEU A 26 12.36 -7.56 0.24
C LEU A 26 12.43 -9.06 -0.13
N VAL A 27 11.61 -9.89 0.50
CA VAL A 27 11.45 -11.31 0.14
C VAL A 27 10.92 -11.45 -1.29
N ALA A 28 9.88 -10.70 -1.67
CA ALA A 28 9.31 -10.74 -3.02
C ALA A 28 10.32 -10.32 -4.10
N VAL A 29 11.13 -9.29 -3.85
CA VAL A 29 12.21 -8.90 -4.78
C VAL A 29 13.26 -10.00 -4.92
N LYS A 30 13.53 -10.76 -3.85
CA LYS A 30 14.53 -11.83 -3.86
C LYS A 30 14.08 -13.11 -4.57
N TYR A 31 12.78 -13.43 -4.49
CA TYR A 31 12.24 -14.71 -4.99
C TYR A 31 11.35 -14.58 -6.23
N ALA A 32 10.88 -13.38 -6.58
CA ALA A 32 10.11 -13.13 -7.80
C ALA A 32 10.92 -12.28 -8.78
N TYR A 33 10.53 -12.32 -10.06
CA TYR A 33 11.08 -11.40 -11.05
C TYR A 33 10.87 -9.96 -10.59
N VAL A 34 11.96 -9.18 -10.61
CA VAL A 34 11.99 -7.80 -10.11
C VAL A 34 10.87 -6.95 -10.70
N GLY A 35 10.54 -7.13 -11.99
CA GLY A 35 9.44 -6.43 -12.65
C GLY A 35 8.05 -6.79 -12.11
N ILE A 36 7.79 -8.06 -11.79
CA ILE A 36 6.51 -8.48 -11.20
C ILE A 36 6.41 -7.99 -9.76
N ALA A 37 7.50 -8.05 -9.01
CA ALA A 37 7.55 -7.55 -7.64
C ALA A 37 7.33 -6.03 -7.58
N SER A 38 7.99 -5.25 -8.43
CA SER A 38 7.89 -3.79 -8.45
C SER A 38 6.50 -3.31 -8.87
N THR A 39 5.89 -3.94 -9.88
CA THR A 39 4.51 -3.65 -10.28
C THR A 39 3.55 -3.92 -9.12
N LEU A 40 3.62 -5.10 -8.49
CA LEU A 40 2.78 -5.41 -7.32
C LEU A 40 2.96 -4.41 -6.17
N MET A 41 4.20 -3.99 -5.88
CA MET A 41 4.50 -3.00 -4.82
C MET A 41 4.01 -1.59 -5.12
N SER A 42 3.69 -1.30 -6.38
CA SER A 42 3.27 0.02 -6.86
C SER A 42 1.77 0.12 -7.16
N LEU A 43 1.05 -1.01 -7.02
CA LEU A 43 -0.42 -1.07 -6.97
C LEU A 43 -1.10 -0.54 -5.68
N PRO A 44 -0.42 -0.16 -4.56
CA PRO A 44 -1.11 0.42 -3.41
C PRO A 44 -2.16 1.47 -3.75
N PRO A 45 -1.94 2.51 -4.60
CA PRO A 45 -2.98 3.50 -4.91
C PRO A 45 -4.27 2.88 -5.48
N ILE A 46 -4.18 1.82 -6.29
CA ILE A 46 -5.37 1.12 -6.81
C ILE A 46 -6.09 0.37 -5.69
N ILE A 47 -5.35 -0.37 -4.86
CA ILE A 47 -5.91 -1.15 -3.75
C ILE A 47 -6.47 -0.23 -2.65
N LEU A 48 -5.91 0.96 -2.49
CA LEU A 48 -6.30 1.91 -1.45
C LEU A 48 -7.65 2.56 -1.73
N ILE A 49 -8.07 2.71 -3.00
CA ILE A 49 -9.42 3.21 -3.36
C ILE A 49 -10.54 2.39 -2.71
N PRO A 50 -10.68 1.06 -2.97
CA PRO A 50 -11.77 0.27 -2.39
C PRO A 50 -11.62 0.12 -0.87
N VAL A 51 -10.39 0.09 -0.34
CA VAL A 51 -10.15 0.04 1.11
C VAL A 51 -10.59 1.35 1.79
N SER A 52 -10.27 2.50 1.21
CA SER A 52 -10.74 3.82 1.69
C SER A 52 -12.26 3.90 1.67
N HIS A 53 -12.91 3.36 0.65
CA HIS A 53 -14.36 3.35 0.56
C HIS A 53 -15.04 2.39 1.56
N TRP A 54 -14.58 1.14 1.68
CA TRP A 54 -15.23 0.15 2.54
C TRP A 54 -14.80 0.22 4.01
N VAL A 55 -13.52 0.46 4.28
CA VAL A 55 -12.96 0.46 5.65
C VAL A 55 -13.03 1.85 6.25
N PHE A 56 -12.57 2.88 5.52
CA PHE A 56 -12.55 4.26 6.02
C PHE A 56 -13.84 5.03 5.73
N LYS A 57 -14.75 4.48 4.91
CA LYS A 57 -16.04 5.10 4.53
C LYS A 57 -15.88 6.51 3.94
N GLU A 58 -14.74 6.79 3.33
CA GLU A 58 -14.51 8.09 2.70
C GLU A 58 -15.28 8.19 1.38
N LYS A 59 -15.73 9.42 1.07
CA LYS A 59 -16.33 9.71 -0.23
C LYS A 59 -15.23 9.79 -1.26
N ILE A 60 -15.22 8.84 -2.20
CA ILE A 60 -14.31 8.89 -3.34
C ILE A 60 -14.65 10.11 -4.18
N THR A 61 -13.78 11.12 -4.17
CA THR A 61 -13.95 12.32 -4.98
C THR A 61 -13.38 12.09 -6.37
N PHE A 62 -13.85 12.86 -7.36
CA PHE A 62 -13.34 12.80 -8.73
C PHE A 62 -11.81 13.02 -8.79
N GLY A 63 -11.27 13.83 -7.86
CA GLY A 63 -9.84 14.06 -7.69
C GLY A 63 -9.06 12.81 -7.24
N ALA A 64 -9.65 11.96 -6.39
CA ALA A 64 -8.99 10.71 -5.96
C ALA A 64 -8.86 9.71 -7.11
N ILE A 65 -9.87 9.65 -7.99
CA ILE A 65 -9.86 8.82 -9.19
C ILE A 65 -8.78 9.33 -10.15
N LEU A 66 -8.76 10.63 -10.46
CA LEU A 66 -7.75 11.26 -11.30
C LEU A 66 -6.33 11.05 -10.77
N GLY A 67 -6.11 11.29 -9.47
CA GLY A 67 -4.81 11.08 -8.83
C GLY A 67 -4.34 9.62 -8.91
N THR A 68 -5.26 8.67 -8.78
CA THR A 68 -4.92 7.24 -8.93
C THR A 68 -4.57 6.88 -10.37
N VAL A 69 -5.32 7.38 -11.35
CA VAL A 69 -4.98 7.19 -12.77
C VAL A 69 -3.58 7.75 -13.09
N ILE A 70 -3.25 8.95 -12.57
CA ILE A 70 -1.93 9.57 -12.73
C ILE A 70 -0.84 8.71 -12.06
N ALA A 71 -1.08 8.22 -10.84
CA ALA A 71 -0.13 7.36 -10.14
C ALA A 71 0.14 6.06 -10.92
N VAL A 72 -0.91 5.41 -11.43
CA VAL A 72 -0.81 4.19 -12.24
C VAL A 72 -0.05 4.44 -13.54
N ALA A 73 -0.30 5.58 -14.20
CA ALA A 73 0.43 5.97 -15.41
C ALA A 73 1.94 6.17 -15.13
N GLY A 74 2.29 6.81 -14.01
CA GLY A 74 3.69 6.98 -13.59
C GLY A 74 4.38 5.64 -13.30
N VAL A 75 3.70 4.73 -12.61
CA VAL A 75 4.16 3.36 -12.36
C VAL A 75 4.41 2.60 -13.66
N ALA A 76 3.47 2.68 -14.61
CA ALA A 76 3.59 2.03 -15.91
C ALA A 76 4.80 2.57 -16.70
N MET A 77 5.08 3.88 -16.59
CA MET A 77 6.27 4.50 -17.18
C MET A 77 7.58 3.96 -16.56
N ILE A 78 7.64 3.79 -15.24
CA ILE A 78 8.82 3.23 -14.56
C ILE A 78 9.04 1.77 -14.96
N PHE A 79 7.98 1.01 -15.24
CA PHE A 79 8.09 -0.38 -15.68
C PHE A 79 8.53 -0.52 -17.15
N LEU A 80 8.21 0.46 -18.00
CA LEU A 80 8.61 0.50 -19.42
C LEU A 80 10.02 1.06 -19.64
N LEU A 81 10.57 1.79 -18.67
CA LEU A 81 11.95 2.27 -18.63
C LEU A 81 12.92 1.19 -18.13
#